data_AF-A0A7W7LZJ6-F1
#
_entry.id   AF-A0A7W7LZJ6-F1
#
_cell.length_a   1.000
_cell.length_b   1.000
_cell.length_c   1.000
_cell.angle_alpha   90.00
_cell.angle_beta   90.00
_cell.angle_gamma   90.00
#
_symmetry.space_group_name_H-M   'P 1'
#
loop_
_entity.id
_entity.type
_entity.pdbx_description
1 polymer ?
#
loop_
_entity_poly.entity_id
_entity_poly.type
_entity_poly.pdbx_seq_one_letter_code
_entity_poly.pdbx_strand_id
1 'polypeptide(L)'
;MPCGRTEITVYGLRHAYAQRHADAGVPVDRLRELMDHREIDTTMGYFKVSPERKRKAVETVAQLTVDRHGNPRGYSDVLAYEGQTVAVPYGGCSEPSNVKAGGRHRRIRFQCAGCDFYRPDPSYLPALQSSRSPSCGPARKQPWSWAPPTVSSATSTIRSPATTRH
;
A
#
# COMPACT_ATOMS: atom_id res chain seq x y z
N MET A 1 10.24 -10.92 22.81
CA MET A 1 11.68 -10.84 23.15
C MET A 1 11.79 -10.45 24.62
N PRO A 2 12.59 -11.13 25.45
CA PRO A 2 12.91 -10.63 26.78
C PRO A 2 13.99 -9.54 26.63
N CYS A 3 13.69 -8.31 27.05
CA CYS A 3 14.72 -7.28 27.18
C CYS A 3 15.52 -7.54 28.47
N GLY A 4 16.84 -7.36 28.43
CA GLY A 4 17.65 -7.34 29.66
C GLY A 4 17.13 -6.24 30.60
N ARG A 5 17.16 -6.47 31.92
CA ARG A 5 16.61 -5.53 32.92
C ARG A 5 17.22 -4.12 32.88
N THR A 6 18.34 -3.95 32.18
CA THR A 6 19.08 -2.69 31.99
C THR A 6 18.53 -1.77 30.89
N GLU A 7 17.57 -2.22 30.06
CA GLU A 7 16.99 -1.42 28.96
C GLU A 7 15.52 -1.00 29.20
N ILE A 8 15.02 -1.20 30.43
CA ILE A 8 13.65 -0.80 30.80
C ILE A 8 13.61 0.73 30.96
N THR A 9 13.26 1.41 29.87
CA THR A 9 13.01 2.86 29.86
C THR A 9 11.52 3.14 30.00
N VAL A 10 11.15 4.33 30.50
CA VAL A 10 9.75 4.80 30.52
C VAL A 10 9.14 4.76 29.11
N TYR A 11 9.94 5.08 28.10
CA TYR A 11 9.54 4.98 26.70
C TYR A 11 9.27 3.52 26.26
N GLY A 12 10.10 2.57 26.68
CA GLY A 12 9.88 1.13 26.46
C GLY A 12 8.59 0.61 27.11
N LEU A 13 8.24 1.12 28.30
CA LEU A 13 6.96 0.80 28.96
C LEU A 13 5.76 1.30 28.16
N ARG A 14 5.85 2.52 27.59
CA ARG A 14 4.84 3.08 26.68
C ARG A 14 4.67 2.22 25.42
N HIS A 15 5.76 1.71 24.86
CA HIS A 15 5.73 0.73 23.76
C HIS A 15 5.06 -0.59 24.14
N ALA A 16 5.42 -1.17 25.29
CA ALA A 16 4.82 -2.41 25.75
C ALA A 16 3.32 -2.26 26.06
N TYR A 17 2.91 -1.11 26.59
CA TYR A 17 1.50 -0.78 26.82
C TYR A 17 0.72 -0.73 25.51
N ALA A 18 1.21 -0.01 24.51
CA ALA A 18 0.58 0.11 23.20
C ALA A 18 0.49 -1.25 22.48
N GLN A 19 1.57 -2.03 22.49
CA GLN A 19 1.58 -3.36 21.86
C GLN A 19 0.58 -4.31 22.52
N ARG A 20 0.46 -4.31 23.86
CA ARG A 20 -0.54 -5.14 24.56
C ARG A 20 -1.97 -4.77 24.17
N HIS A 21 -2.27 -3.48 23.98
CA HIS A 21 -3.59 -3.04 23.52
C HIS A 21 -3.84 -3.45 22.06
N ALA A 22 -2.82 -3.34 21.21
CA ALA A 22 -2.89 -3.82 19.83
C ALA A 22 -3.14 -5.33 19.75
N ASP A 23 -2.46 -6.10 20.59
CA ASP A 23 -2.60 -7.56 20.70
C ASP A 23 -3.98 -7.96 21.25
N ALA A 24 -4.53 -7.17 22.19
CA ALA A 24 -5.91 -7.32 22.67
C ALA A 24 -6.97 -6.94 21.60
N GLY A 25 -6.55 -6.49 20.41
CA GLY A 25 -7.44 -6.18 19.30
C GLY A 25 -8.01 -4.76 19.31
N VAL A 26 -7.50 -3.86 20.15
CA VAL A 26 -7.93 -2.45 20.17
C VAL A 26 -7.64 -1.81 18.81
N PRO A 27 -8.62 -1.12 18.19
CA PRO A 27 -8.40 -0.43 16.91
C PRO A 27 -7.43 0.75 17.10
N VAL A 28 -6.68 1.07 16.04
CA VAL A 28 -5.63 2.11 16.10
C VAL A 28 -6.18 3.48 16.51
N ASP A 29 -7.42 3.80 16.11
CA ASP A 29 -8.05 5.09 16.44
C ASP A 29 -8.29 5.26 17.94
N ARG A 30 -8.77 4.19 18.61
CA ARG A 30 -8.92 4.14 20.07
C ARG A 30 -7.57 4.18 20.78
N LEU A 31 -6.57 3.49 20.23
CA LEU A 31 -5.23 3.49 20.80
C LEU A 31 -4.59 4.88 20.70
N ARG A 32 -4.83 5.62 19.62
CA ARG A 32 -4.39 7.00 19.46
C ARG A 32 -4.94 7.88 20.58
N GLU A 33 -6.23 7.78 20.87
CA GLU A 33 -6.88 8.50 21.97
C GLU A 33 -6.29 8.13 23.32
N LEU A 34 -6.06 6.84 23.57
CA LEU A 34 -5.49 6.33 24.81
C LEU A 34 -4.02 6.77 25.03
N MET A 35 -3.30 6.97 23.93
CA MET A 35 -1.91 7.43 23.93
C MET A 35 -1.80 8.96 23.87
N ASP A 36 -2.92 9.68 23.77
CA ASP A 36 -3.00 11.13 23.63
C ASP A 36 -2.16 11.65 22.43
N HIS A 37 -2.26 10.95 21.30
CA HIS A 37 -1.61 11.37 20.05
C HIS A 37 -2.59 12.18 19.20
N ARG A 38 -2.13 13.28 18.60
CA ARG A 38 -2.93 14.09 17.67
C ARG A 38 -3.07 13.43 16.29
N GLU A 39 -2.03 12.77 15.84
CA GLU A 39 -1.96 12.10 14.54
C GLU A 39 -1.92 10.57 14.69
N ILE A 40 -2.57 9.86 13.78
CA ILE A 40 -2.60 8.40 13.77
C ILE A 40 -1.20 7.84 13.47
N ASP A 41 -0.44 8.50 12.60
CA ASP A 41 0.91 8.08 12.18
C ASP A 41 1.87 7.93 13.37
N THR A 42 1.75 8.81 14.38
CA THR A 42 2.54 8.72 15.62
C THR A 42 2.23 7.44 16.41
N THR A 43 0.96 7.00 16.42
CA THR A 43 0.54 5.75 17.06
C THR A 43 0.97 4.54 16.26
N MET A 44 1.07 4.70 14.93
CA MET A 44 1.45 3.63 14.02
C MET A 44 2.87 3.09 14.26
N GLY A 45 3.78 3.94 14.75
CA GLY A 45 5.11 3.51 15.19
C GLY A 45 5.11 2.50 16.36
N TYR A 46 4.03 2.42 17.13
CA TYR A 46 3.89 1.52 18.28
C TYR A 46 3.15 0.23 17.97
N PHE A 47 2.59 0.10 16.76
CA PHE A 47 1.62 -0.93 16.44
C PHE A 47 2.23 -1.94 15.47
N LYS A 48 2.63 -3.10 15.99
CA LYS A 48 3.01 -4.24 15.15
C LYS A 48 1.79 -5.13 14.96
N VAL A 49 1.38 -5.35 13.71
CA VAL A 49 0.29 -6.27 13.39
C VAL A 49 0.69 -7.69 13.80
N SER A 50 -0.02 -8.25 14.77
CA SER A 50 0.22 -9.61 15.25
C SER A 50 -0.01 -10.64 14.13
N PRO A 51 0.71 -11.78 14.14
CA PRO A 51 0.52 -12.83 13.15
C PRO A 51 -0.92 -13.38 13.15
N GLU A 52 -1.57 -13.44 14.32
CA GLU A 52 -2.97 -13.85 14.45
C GLU A 52 -3.93 -12.90 13.72
N ARG A 53 -3.72 -11.59 13.86
CA ARG A 53 -4.53 -10.58 13.16
C ARG A 53 -4.32 -10.65 11.65
N LYS A 54 -3.09 -10.90 11.19
CA LYS A 54 -2.80 -11.15 9.77
C LYS A 54 -3.53 -12.39 9.27
N ARG A 55 -3.49 -13.50 10.02
CA ARG A 55 -4.18 -14.74 9.67
C ARG A 55 -5.70 -14.55 9.55
N LYS A 56 -6.33 -13.89 10.53
CA LYS A 56 -7.77 -13.56 10.47
C LYS A 56 -8.13 -12.67 9.27
N ALA A 57 -7.26 -11.71 8.94
CA ALA A 57 -7.46 -10.87 7.76
C ALA A 57 -7.37 -11.70 6.47
N VAL A 58 -6.37 -12.58 6.34
CA VAL A 58 -6.23 -13.48 5.19
C VAL A 58 -7.43 -14.43 5.09
N GLU A 59 -7.90 -14.99 6.19
CA GLU A 59 -9.09 -15.85 6.24
C GLU A 59 -10.35 -15.12 5.74
N THR A 60 -10.55 -13.87 6.19
CA THR A 60 -11.67 -13.03 5.74
C THR A 60 -11.57 -12.74 4.24
N VAL A 61 -10.38 -12.42 3.75
CA VAL A 61 -10.13 -12.13 2.34
C VAL A 61 -10.29 -13.37 1.46
N ALA A 62 -9.83 -14.53 1.92
CA ALA A 62 -9.91 -15.79 1.19
C ALA A 62 -11.37 -16.18 0.89
N GLN A 63 -12.30 -15.89 1.79
CA GLN A 63 -13.74 -16.11 1.59
C GLN A 63 -14.34 -15.18 0.54
N LEU A 64 -13.78 -13.97 0.38
CA LEU A 64 -14.26 -12.95 -0.56
C LEU A 64 -13.62 -13.05 -1.95
N THR A 65 -12.80 -14.07 -2.20
CA THR A 65 -12.20 -14.27 -3.52
C THR A 65 -13.25 -14.67 -4.57
N VAL A 66 -13.08 -14.12 -5.77
CA VAL A 66 -13.96 -14.36 -6.92
C VAL A 66 -13.19 -15.01 -8.05
N ASP A 67 -13.88 -15.56 -9.05
CA ASP A 67 -13.26 -15.94 -10.31
C ASP A 67 -13.12 -14.75 -11.27
N ARG A 68 -12.46 -14.98 -12.41
CA ARG A 68 -12.31 -13.96 -13.45
C ARG A 68 -13.64 -13.46 -14.04
N HIS A 69 -14.71 -14.24 -13.90
CA HIS A 69 -16.05 -13.95 -14.41
C HIS A 69 -16.90 -13.22 -13.37
N GLY A 70 -16.41 -13.06 -12.14
CA GLY A 70 -17.13 -12.43 -11.03
C GLY A 70 -17.99 -13.40 -10.22
N ASN A 71 -17.93 -14.71 -10.45
CA ASN A 71 -18.62 -15.66 -9.58
C ASN A 71 -17.83 -15.84 -8.28
N PRO A 72 -18.52 -15.97 -7.13
CA PRO A 72 -17.86 -16.27 -5.87
C PRO A 72 -17.15 -17.63 -5.97
N ARG A 73 -15.87 -17.63 -5.62
CA ARG A 73 -15.02 -18.82 -5.53
C ARG A 73 -14.12 -18.72 -4.31
N GLY A 74 -14.72 -18.28 -3.21
CA GLY A 74 -14.08 -18.20 -1.90
C GLY A 74 -13.59 -19.57 -1.43
N TYR A 75 -12.51 -19.57 -0.67
CA TYR A 75 -12.02 -20.77 0.00
C TYR A 75 -12.72 -20.89 1.36
N SER A 76 -13.32 -22.04 1.64
CA SER A 76 -13.91 -22.34 2.95
C SER A 76 -12.86 -22.69 4.00
N ASP A 77 -11.66 -23.10 3.58
CA ASP A 77 -10.53 -23.46 4.43
C ASP A 77 -9.29 -22.67 4.02
N VAL A 78 -8.62 -22.07 5.01
CA VAL A 78 -7.36 -21.34 4.83
C VAL A 78 -6.26 -22.26 4.32
N LEU A 79 -6.27 -23.55 4.71
CA LEU A 79 -5.29 -24.52 4.20
C LEU A 79 -5.47 -24.81 2.71
N ALA A 80 -6.72 -24.80 2.21
CA ALA A 80 -6.97 -24.91 0.78
C ALA A 80 -6.49 -23.65 0.05
N TYR A 81 -6.67 -22.46 0.64
CA TYR A 81 -6.15 -21.21 0.09
C TYR A 81 -4.61 -21.20 0.04
N GLU A 82 -3.92 -21.58 1.12
CA GLU A 82 -2.46 -21.52 1.19
C GLU A 82 -1.78 -22.69 0.46
N GLY A 83 -2.34 -23.90 0.54
CA GLY A 83 -1.73 -25.12 0.01
C GLY A 83 -2.06 -25.43 -1.44
N GLN A 84 -3.19 -24.95 -1.94
CA GLN A 84 -3.66 -25.24 -3.31
C GLN A 84 -3.63 -24.01 -4.22
N THR A 85 -3.05 -22.90 -3.77
CA THR A 85 -2.85 -21.72 -4.61
C THR A 85 -1.40 -21.29 -4.63
N VAL A 86 -1.01 -20.67 -5.74
CA VAL A 86 0.25 -19.94 -5.84
C VAL A 86 -0.02 -18.47 -6.03
N ALA A 87 0.73 -17.66 -5.29
CA ALA A 87 0.75 -16.21 -5.43
C ALA A 87 1.13 -15.81 -6.86
N VAL A 88 0.24 -15.07 -7.51
CA VAL A 88 0.41 -14.47 -8.83
C VAL A 88 0.12 -12.97 -8.71
N PRO A 89 0.45 -12.15 -9.73
CA PRO A 89 0.12 -10.73 -9.65
C PRO A 89 -1.38 -10.52 -9.40
N TYR A 90 -1.68 -9.72 -8.37
CA TYR A 90 -3.05 -9.32 -7.97
C TYR A 90 -3.98 -10.45 -7.49
N GLY A 91 -3.45 -11.62 -7.12
CA GLY A 91 -4.26 -12.71 -6.57
C GLY A 91 -3.54 -14.06 -6.48
N GLY A 92 -4.33 -15.12 -6.55
CA GLY A 92 -3.87 -16.52 -6.52
C GLY A 92 -4.23 -17.29 -7.79
N CYS A 93 -3.49 -18.35 -8.07
CA CYS A 93 -3.79 -19.32 -9.12
C CYS A 93 -3.84 -20.73 -8.54
N SER A 94 -4.95 -21.44 -8.76
CA SER A 94 -5.17 -22.81 -8.25
C SER A 94 -4.93 -23.90 -9.30
N GLU A 95 -4.29 -23.57 -10.42
CA GLU A 95 -4.01 -24.53 -11.51
C GLU A 95 -2.96 -25.55 -11.05
N PRO A 96 -3.23 -26.87 -11.03
CA PRO A 96 -2.32 -27.87 -10.46
C PRO A 96 -0.91 -27.85 -11.06
N SER A 97 -0.81 -27.63 -12.38
CA SER A 97 0.49 -27.51 -13.06
C SER A 97 1.26 -26.25 -12.63
N ASN A 98 0.56 -25.15 -12.35
CA ASN A 98 1.18 -23.92 -11.86
C ASN A 98 1.54 -24.01 -10.38
N VAL A 99 0.69 -24.68 -9.57
CA VAL A 99 0.96 -24.97 -8.16
C VAL A 99 2.19 -25.85 -8.01
N LYS A 100 2.27 -26.94 -8.77
CA LYS A 100 3.45 -27.83 -8.79
C LYS A 100 4.73 -27.13 -9.23
N ALA A 101 4.62 -26.15 -10.13
CA ALA A 101 5.76 -25.35 -10.59
C ALA A 101 6.07 -24.13 -9.68
N GLY A 102 5.34 -23.94 -8.57
CA GLY A 102 5.51 -22.79 -7.69
C GLY A 102 5.33 -21.45 -8.40
N GLY A 103 4.42 -21.37 -9.38
CA GLY A 103 4.12 -20.13 -10.12
C GLY A 103 5.00 -19.90 -11.34
N ARG A 104 5.90 -20.84 -11.65
CA ARG A 104 6.83 -20.77 -12.80
C ARG A 104 6.34 -21.54 -14.03
N HIS A 105 5.11 -22.05 -14.03
CA HIS A 105 4.57 -22.81 -15.16
C HIS A 105 4.30 -21.91 -16.38
N ARG A 106 3.86 -20.67 -16.15
CA ARG A 106 3.60 -19.70 -17.21
C ARG A 106 4.88 -18.95 -17.57
N ARG A 107 5.14 -18.77 -18.88
CA ARG A 107 6.29 -18.02 -19.39
C ARG A 107 6.15 -16.51 -19.20
N ILE A 108 4.91 -16.00 -19.22
CA ILE A 108 4.60 -14.58 -19.05
C ILE A 108 3.97 -14.39 -17.65
N ARG A 109 4.51 -13.43 -16.89
CA ARG A 109 4.14 -13.17 -15.48
C ARG A 109 2.65 -12.92 -15.27
N PHE A 110 1.98 -12.23 -16.20
CA PHE A 110 0.56 -11.87 -16.13
C PHE A 110 -0.37 -12.85 -16.83
N GLN A 111 0.14 -13.96 -17.38
CA GLN A 111 -0.69 -14.91 -18.12
C GLN A 111 -1.75 -15.58 -17.23
N CYS A 112 -1.50 -15.69 -15.93
CA CYS A 112 -2.48 -16.21 -14.97
C CYS A 112 -3.74 -15.35 -14.90
N ALA A 113 -3.67 -14.02 -15.10
CA ALA A 113 -4.87 -13.17 -15.06
C ALA A 113 -5.90 -13.54 -16.15
N GLY A 114 -5.49 -14.28 -17.19
CA GLY A 114 -6.33 -14.76 -18.27
C GLY A 114 -6.74 -16.23 -18.19
N CYS A 115 -6.44 -16.97 -17.12
CA CYS A 115 -6.88 -18.35 -16.95
C CYS A 115 -8.11 -18.48 -16.04
N ASP A 116 -8.84 -19.58 -16.14
CA ASP A 116 -10.07 -19.80 -15.35
C ASP A 116 -9.79 -20.16 -13.88
N PHE A 117 -8.57 -20.64 -13.61
CA PHE A 117 -8.05 -20.94 -12.27
C PHE A 117 -7.54 -19.70 -11.52
N TYR A 118 -7.63 -18.52 -12.14
CA TYR A 118 -7.27 -17.26 -11.51
C TYR A 118 -8.31 -16.83 -10.48
N ARG A 119 -7.81 -16.39 -9.33
CA ARG A 119 -8.60 -15.88 -8.22
C ARG A 119 -8.04 -14.51 -7.84
N PRO A 120 -8.58 -13.41 -8.39
CA PRO A 120 -8.22 -12.08 -7.93
C PRO A 120 -8.58 -11.92 -6.44
N ASP A 121 -7.69 -11.28 -5.70
CA ASP A 121 -7.89 -10.96 -4.29
C ASP A 121 -8.48 -9.54 -4.16
N PRO A 122 -9.58 -9.37 -3.38
CA PRO A 122 -10.25 -8.08 -3.23
C PRO A 122 -9.38 -6.97 -2.63
N SER A 123 -8.31 -7.32 -1.90
CA SER A 123 -7.33 -6.34 -1.38
C SER A 123 -6.62 -5.56 -2.49
N TYR A 124 -6.53 -6.13 -3.71
CA TYR A 124 -5.96 -5.47 -4.87
C TYR A 124 -6.99 -4.74 -5.74
N LEU A 125 -8.25 -4.61 -5.31
CA LEU A 125 -9.30 -3.94 -6.09
C LEU A 125 -8.89 -2.57 -6.65
N PRO A 126 -8.26 -1.66 -5.87
CA PRO A 126 -7.82 -0.38 -6.42
C PRO A 126 -6.80 -0.53 -7.57
N ALA A 127 -5.86 -1.47 -7.45
CA ALA A 127 -4.85 -1.75 -8.46
C ALA A 127 -5.45 -2.43 -9.71
N LEU A 128 -6.42 -3.33 -9.51
CA LEU A 128 -7.17 -3.99 -10.58
C LEU A 128 -8.09 -3.02 -11.33
N GLN A 129 -8.72 -2.09 -10.62
CA GLN A 129 -9.54 -1.04 -11.23
C GLN A 129 -8.68 -0.08 -12.04
N SER A 130 -7.55 0.37 -11.48
CA SER A 130 -6.61 1.25 -12.19
C SER A 130 -6.11 0.64 -13.51
N SER A 131 -5.83 -0.68 -13.53
CA SER A 131 -5.43 -1.39 -14.75
C SER A 131 -6.58 -1.66 -15.74
N ARG A 132 -7.84 -1.65 -15.28
CA ARG A 132 -9.05 -1.80 -16.12
C ARG A 132 -9.56 -0.48 -16.69
N SER A 133 -9.34 0.63 -16.01
CA SER A 133 -9.64 1.95 -16.57
C SER A 133 -8.87 2.07 -17.89
N PRO A 134 -9.53 2.37 -19.01
CA PRO A 134 -8.82 2.69 -20.23
C PRO A 134 -7.97 3.91 -19.90
N SER A 135 -6.67 3.72 -19.72
CA SER A 135 -5.70 4.81 -19.76
C SER A 135 -5.53 5.24 -21.21
N CYS A 136 -6.64 5.67 -21.82
CA CYS A 136 -6.72 6.48 -23.00
C CYS A 136 -7.86 7.49 -22.77
N GLY A 137 -7.73 8.23 -21.66
CA GLY A 137 -8.31 9.57 -21.50
C GLY A 137 -7.17 10.57 -21.62
N PRO A 138 -7.40 11.76 -22.21
CA PRO A 138 -6.34 12.65 -22.63
C PRO A 138 -5.42 12.93 -21.46
N ALA A 139 -4.11 12.92 -21.71
CA ALA A 139 -3.10 13.28 -20.74
C ALA A 139 -3.55 14.52 -19.97
N ARG A 140 -4.05 14.32 -18.74
CA ARG A 140 -4.30 15.42 -17.81
C ARG A 140 -2.91 15.95 -17.52
N LYS A 141 -2.49 16.96 -18.28
CA LYS A 141 -1.33 17.80 -17.99
C LYS A 141 -1.50 18.22 -16.54
N GLN A 142 -0.78 17.61 -15.62
CA GLN A 142 -0.60 18.22 -14.31
C GLN A 142 0.03 19.59 -14.58
N PRO A 143 -0.50 20.70 -14.05
CA PRO A 143 0.19 21.97 -14.12
C PRO A 143 1.30 21.96 -13.07
N TRP A 144 2.35 21.17 -13.31
CA TRP A 144 3.62 21.39 -12.62
C TRP A 144 4.25 22.61 -13.30
N SER A 145 3.94 23.78 -12.77
CA SER A 145 4.67 25.00 -13.09
C SER A 145 6.08 24.88 -12.49
N TRP A 146 7.00 24.30 -13.25
CA TRP A 146 8.41 24.65 -13.13
C TRP A 146 8.74 25.58 -14.29
N ALA A 147 8.60 26.88 -14.03
CA ALA A 147 9.30 27.89 -14.81
C ALA A 147 10.73 27.96 -14.27
N PRO A 148 11.79 27.85 -15.10
CA PRO A 148 13.13 28.17 -14.65
C PRO A 148 13.20 29.66 -14.28
N PRO A 149 13.93 30.07 -13.24
CA PRO A 149 14.06 31.49 -12.91
C PRO A 149 14.80 32.20 -14.05
N THR A 150 14.11 33.08 -14.77
CA THR A 150 14.72 34.02 -15.69
C THR A 150 15.54 35.02 -14.89
N VAL A 151 16.86 35.00 -15.05
CA VAL A 151 17.76 36.05 -14.60
C VAL A 151 17.43 37.32 -15.39
N SER A 152 16.87 38.33 -14.72
CA SER A 152 16.75 39.69 -15.28
C SER A 152 18.08 40.41 -15.15
N SER A 153 18.82 40.49 -16.26
CA SER A 153 19.95 41.39 -16.43
C SER A 153 19.42 42.83 -16.48
N ALA A 154 19.58 43.58 -15.40
CA ALA A 154 19.32 45.03 -15.39
C ALA A 154 20.49 45.75 -16.09
N THR A 155 20.32 46.08 -17.37
CA THR A 155 21.21 47.01 -18.07
C THR A 155 20.75 48.44 -17.78
N SER A 156 21.41 49.13 -16.86
CA SER A 156 21.24 50.57 -16.65
C SER A 156 21.74 51.36 -17.85
N THR A 157 20.82 51.96 -18.61
CA THR A 157 21.16 53.00 -19.59
C THR A 157 21.30 54.33 -18.86
N ILE A 158 22.55 54.80 -18.75
CA ILE A 158 22.91 56.14 -18.30
C ILE A 158 22.39 57.16 -19.32
N ARG A 159 21.52 58.07 -18.89
CA ARG A 159 21.02 59.19 -19.69
C ARG A 159 21.74 60.47 -19.27
N SER A 160 22.63 60.95 -20.12
CA SER A 160 23.28 62.26 -19.96
C SER A 160 22.29 63.41 -20.18
N PRO A 161 22.39 64.52 -19.42
CA PRO A 161 21.50 65.67 -19.58
C PRO A 161 21.96 66.59 -20.73
N ALA A 162 21.00 67.02 -21.55
CA ALA A 162 21.20 68.02 -22.59
C ALA A 162 21.00 69.44 -22.02
N THR A 163 21.99 70.29 -22.31
CA THR A 163 22.06 71.73 -22.09
C THR A 163 20.90 72.48 -22.75
N THR A 164 20.30 73.45 -22.05
CA THR A 164 19.61 74.59 -22.69
C THR A 164 19.89 75.86 -21.87
N ARG A 165 20.47 76.84 -22.56
CA ARG A 165 20.69 78.22 -22.13
C ARG A 165 19.36 78.97 -21.99
N HIS A 166 19.25 79.84 -21.00
CA HIS A 166 19.07 81.28 -21.18
C HIS A 166 19.59 82.02 -19.95
#